data_AF-A0A3M1AVK9-F1
#
_entry.id   AF-A0A3M1AVK9-F1
#
_cell.length_a   1.000
_cell.length_b   1.000
_cell.length_c   1.000
_cell.angle_alpha   90.00
_cell.angle_beta   90.00
_cell.angle_gamma   90.00
#
_symmetry.space_group_name_H-M   'P 1'
#
loop_
_entity.id
_entity.type
_entity.pdbx_description
1 polymer ?
#
loop_
_entity_poly.entity_id
_entity_poly.type
_entity_poly.pdbx_seq_one_letter_code
_entity_poly.pdbx_strand_id
1 'polypeptide(L)'
;MGQQQLLLLVLSAVIVGLAIVVGINMFGENATQANQDAVIQDLLVISHRAQGWYRRPATLGGGGRSFTNVTLDTLRFRSENVNGRYTLVATDTSLVITGIGTEGVTVKMTVYADSVSPAIIQ
;
A
#
# COMPACT_ATOMS: atom_id res chain seq x y z
N MET A 1 -21.22 40.32 -35.52
CA MET A 1 -21.81 39.30 -34.63
C MET A 1 -21.19 37.91 -34.84
N GLY A 2 -20.98 37.44 -36.08
CA GLY A 2 -20.34 36.13 -36.34
C GLY A 2 -18.91 35.97 -35.78
N GLN A 3 -18.08 37.02 -35.82
CA GLN A 3 -16.70 36.95 -35.30
C GLN A 3 -16.65 36.77 -33.77
N GLN A 4 -17.54 37.40 -33.01
CA GLN A 4 -17.61 37.21 -31.54
C GLN A 4 -18.16 35.84 -31.16
N GLN A 5 -19.14 35.32 -31.91
CA GLN A 5 -19.68 33.98 -31.70
C GLN A 5 -18.64 32.89 -32.01
N LEU A 6 -17.85 33.08 -33.07
CA LEU A 6 -16.74 32.18 -33.40
C LEU A 6 -15.67 32.16 -32.31
N LEU A 7 -15.33 33.33 -31.74
CA LEU A 7 -14.37 33.40 -30.64
C LEU A 7 -14.87 32.70 -29.37
N LEU A 8 -16.15 32.81 -29.03
CA LEU A 8 -16.73 32.12 -27.88
C LEU A 8 -16.78 30.60 -28.06
N LEU A 9 -16.97 30.12 -29.29
CA LEU A 9 -16.94 28.69 -29.60
C LEU A 9 -15.52 28.11 -29.47
N VAL A 10 -14.50 28.86 -29.91
CA VAL A 10 -13.11 28.44 -29.76
C VAL A 10 -12.72 28.42 -28.28
N LEU A 11 -13.13 29.42 -27.51
CA LEU A 11 -12.85 29.49 -26.08
C LEU A 11 -13.46 28.30 -25.32
N SER A 12 -14.71 27.93 -25.62
CA SER A 12 -15.35 26.78 -24.97
C SER A 12 -14.68 25.45 -25.35
N ALA A 13 -14.26 25.29 -26.61
CA ALA A 13 -13.56 24.10 -27.07
C ALA A 13 -12.21 23.90 -26.35
N VAL A 14 -11.45 24.99 -26.13
CA VAL A 14 -10.17 24.93 -25.39
C VAL A 14 -10.39 24.51 -23.93
N ILE A 15 -11.42 25.03 -23.27
CA ILE A 15 -11.75 24.69 -21.88
C ILE A 15 -12.12 23.21 -21.76
N VAL A 16 -12.97 22.69 -22.67
CA VAL A 16 -13.35 21.27 -22.69
C VAL A 16 -12.14 20.37 -22.95
N GLY A 17 -11.25 20.77 -23.88
CA GLY A 17 -10.02 20.03 -24.17
C GLY A 17 -9.12 19.86 -22.94
N LEU A 18 -8.92 20.92 -22.16
CA LEU A 18 -8.13 20.86 -20.92
C LEU A 18 -8.83 20.03 -19.84
N ALA A 19 -10.14 20.15 -19.69
CA ALA A 19 -10.92 19.41 -18.69
C ALA A 19 -10.82 17.89 -18.88
N ILE A 20 -10.81 17.41 -20.14
CA ILE A 20 -10.68 15.97 -20.45
C ILE A 20 -9.30 15.45 -20.00
N VAL A 21 -8.22 16.17 -20.31
CA VAL A 21 -6.86 15.76 -19.94
C VAL A 21 -6.68 15.73 -18.43
N VAL A 22 -7.16 16.75 -17.71
CA VAL A 22 -7.12 16.79 -16.25
C VAL A 22 -7.96 15.66 -15.65
N GLY A 23 -9.16 15.41 -16.18
CA GLY A 23 -10.02 14.33 -15.73
C GLY A 23 -9.36 12.95 -15.86
N ILE A 24 -8.72 12.67 -16.99
CA ILE A 24 -8.01 11.40 -17.22
C ILE A 24 -6.86 11.22 -16.23
N ASN A 25 -6.03 12.25 -16.03
CA ASN A 25 -4.91 12.19 -15.09
C ASN A 25 -5.39 11.94 -13.65
N MET A 26 -6.46 12.62 -13.24
CA MET A 26 -7.05 12.46 -11.90
C MET A 26 -7.57 11.03 -11.67
N PHE A 27 -8.14 10.36 -12.68
CA PHE A 27 -8.57 8.96 -12.52
C PHE A 27 -7.39 7.99 -12.31
N GLY A 28 -6.26 8.19 -13.01
CA GLY A 28 -5.06 7.38 -12.82
C GLY A 28 -4.42 7.56 -11.45
N GLU A 29 -4.34 8.81 -10.96
CA GLU A 29 -3.82 9.12 -9.63
C GLU A 29 -4.69 8.52 -8.52
N ASN A 30 -6.02 8.59 -8.64
CA ASN A 30 -6.94 7.99 -7.67
C ASN A 30 -6.78 6.46 -7.60
N ALA A 31 -6.58 5.78 -8.72
CA ALA A 31 -6.37 4.32 -8.73
C ALA A 31 -5.05 3.95 -8.02
N THR A 32 -3.99 4.71 -8.28
CA THR A 32 -2.68 4.51 -7.64
C THR A 32 -2.76 4.75 -6.13
N GLN A 33 -3.43 5.83 -5.71
CA GLN A 33 -3.62 6.16 -4.30
C GLN A 33 -4.49 5.12 -3.58
N ALA A 34 -5.59 4.67 -4.18
CA ALA A 34 -6.42 3.62 -3.61
C ALA A 34 -5.66 2.30 -3.44
N ASN A 35 -4.82 1.92 -4.41
CA ASN A 35 -3.97 0.73 -4.30
C ASN A 35 -2.92 0.88 -3.19
N GLN A 36 -2.29 2.05 -3.09
CA GLN A 36 -1.36 2.37 -2.02
C GLN A 36 -2.00 2.23 -0.63
N ASP A 37 -3.18 2.81 -0.43
CA ASP A 37 -3.91 2.73 0.84
C ASP A 37 -4.29 1.29 1.17
N ALA A 38 -4.72 0.51 0.18
CA ALA A 38 -5.03 -0.91 0.36
C ALA A 38 -3.79 -1.72 0.78
N VAL A 39 -2.64 -1.49 0.14
CA VAL A 39 -1.36 -2.14 0.51
C VAL A 39 -0.93 -1.74 1.92
N ILE A 40 -1.05 -0.47 2.30
CA ILE A 40 -0.76 0.00 3.67
C ILE A 40 -1.65 -0.71 4.68
N GLN A 41 -2.95 -0.85 4.40
CA GLN A 41 -3.89 -1.55 5.27
C GLN A 41 -3.52 -3.02 5.44
N ASP A 42 -3.12 -3.71 4.37
CA ASP A 42 -2.65 -5.09 4.44
C ASP A 42 -1.37 -5.21 5.29
N LEU A 43 -0.42 -4.29 5.11
CA LEU A 43 0.78 -4.20 5.92
C LEU A 43 0.45 -4.03 7.42
N LEU A 44 -0.55 -3.22 7.76
CA LEU A 44 -0.99 -3.03 9.15
C LEU A 44 -1.59 -4.32 9.73
N VAL A 45 -2.41 -5.03 8.95
CA VAL A 45 -2.96 -6.33 9.36
C VAL A 45 -1.83 -7.34 9.61
N ILE A 46 -0.86 -7.44 8.70
CA ILE A 46 0.31 -8.31 8.87
C ILE A 46 1.09 -7.92 10.13
N SER A 47 1.27 -6.62 10.38
CA SER A 47 2.01 -6.11 11.54
C SER A 47 1.37 -6.47 12.87
N HIS A 48 0.05 -6.29 13.00
CA HIS A 48 -0.67 -6.67 14.20
C HIS A 48 -0.61 -8.18 14.45
N ARG A 49 -0.69 -8.99 13.40
CA ARG A 49 -0.53 -10.45 13.51
C ARG A 49 0.89 -10.82 13.90
N ALA A 50 1.90 -10.15 13.35
CA ALA A 50 3.30 -10.36 13.70
C ALA A 50 3.58 -10.02 15.16
N GLN A 51 3.07 -8.90 15.68
CA GLN A 51 3.19 -8.55 17.10
C GLN A 51 2.46 -9.56 18.00
N GLY A 52 1.27 -10.00 17.58
CA GLY A 52 0.53 -11.06 18.26
C GLY A 52 1.32 -12.37 18.29
N TRP A 53 2.00 -12.73 17.19
CA TRP A 53 2.86 -13.91 17.10
C TRP A 53 4.09 -13.79 18.00
N TYR A 54 4.78 -12.65 17.97
CA TYR A 54 5.95 -12.35 18.81
C TYR A 54 5.65 -12.54 20.31
N ARG A 55 4.49 -12.10 20.79
CA ARG A 55 4.09 -12.21 22.20
C ARG A 55 3.66 -13.62 22.61
N ARG A 56 3.29 -14.48 21.66
CA ARG A 56 2.89 -15.85 21.96
C ARG A 56 4.12 -16.71 22.28
N PRO A 57 4.08 -17.57 23.32
CA PRO A 57 5.16 -18.50 23.62
C PRO A 57 5.43 -19.46 22.45
N ALA A 58 6.69 -19.84 22.25
CA ALA A 58 7.08 -20.81 21.21
C ALA A 58 6.41 -22.18 21.41
N THR A 59 6.12 -22.56 22.66
CA THR A 59 5.40 -23.79 23.01
C THR A 59 3.95 -23.83 22.51
N LEU A 60 3.37 -22.68 22.14
CA LEU A 60 2.03 -22.54 21.57
C LEU A 60 2.06 -22.14 20.09
N GLY A 61 3.21 -22.32 19.41
CA GLY A 61 3.39 -21.95 18.01
C GLY A 61 3.59 -20.45 17.75
N GLY A 62 3.98 -19.69 18.79
CA GLY A 62 4.36 -18.27 18.70
C GLY A 62 5.85 -18.03 18.48
N GLY A 63 6.25 -16.76 18.50
CA GLY A 63 7.62 -16.32 18.29
C GLY A 63 8.49 -16.29 19.54
N GLY A 64 7.91 -16.43 20.74
CA GLY A 64 8.69 -16.51 21.98
C GLY A 64 9.55 -15.26 22.24
N ARG A 65 9.05 -14.07 21.90
CA ARG A 65 9.79 -12.79 21.92
C ARG A 65 10.92 -12.69 20.89
N SER A 66 10.82 -13.42 19.78
CA SER A 66 11.64 -13.23 18.60
C SER A 66 10.75 -13.19 17.36
N PHE A 67 11.12 -12.41 16.35
CA PHE A 67 10.51 -12.52 15.01
C PHE A 67 11.19 -13.60 14.15
N THR A 68 12.23 -14.26 14.65
CA THR A 68 12.94 -15.31 13.93
C THR A 68 12.01 -16.47 13.57
N ASN A 69 12.00 -16.84 12.28
CA ASN A 69 11.10 -17.82 11.65
C ASN A 69 9.65 -17.38 11.42
N VAL A 70 9.30 -16.10 11.62
CA VAL A 70 7.99 -15.62 11.19
C VAL A 70 7.87 -15.70 9.67
N THR A 71 6.80 -16.32 9.19
CA THR A 71 6.45 -16.41 7.77
C THR A 71 5.02 -15.94 7.54
N LEU A 72 4.67 -15.57 6.31
CA LEU A 72 3.30 -15.15 5.99
C LEU A 72 2.28 -16.26 6.31
N ASP A 73 2.66 -17.53 6.17
CA ASP A 73 1.83 -18.67 6.55
C ASP A 73 1.57 -18.73 8.06
N THR A 74 2.61 -18.52 8.89
CA THR A 74 2.42 -18.43 10.36
C THR A 74 1.50 -17.28 10.76
N LEU A 75 1.50 -16.19 9.98
CA LEU A 75 0.61 -15.04 10.14
C LEU A 75 -0.76 -15.22 9.46
N ARG A 76 -1.04 -16.40 8.89
CA ARG A 76 -2.28 -16.71 8.17
C ARG A 76 -2.60 -15.67 7.09
N PHE A 77 -1.57 -15.17 6.42
CA PHE A 77 -1.67 -14.16 5.37
C PHE A 77 -1.12 -14.72 4.06
N ARG A 78 -1.77 -14.40 2.94
CA ARG A 78 -1.32 -14.86 1.61
C ARG A 78 -0.21 -13.96 1.10
N SER A 79 0.81 -14.53 0.46
CA SER A 79 1.90 -13.75 -0.17
C SER A 79 1.47 -12.92 -1.37
N GLU A 80 0.24 -13.11 -1.85
CA GLU A 80 -0.36 -12.37 -2.95
C GLU A 80 -1.86 -12.24 -2.72
N ASN A 81 -2.38 -11.04 -2.99
CA ASN A 81 -3.81 -10.74 -3.02
C ASN A 81 -4.11 -9.83 -4.23
N VAL A 82 -5.34 -9.29 -4.29
CA VAL A 82 -5.75 -8.38 -5.37
C VAL A 82 -5.02 -7.03 -5.30
N ASN A 83 -4.51 -6.65 -4.14
CA ASN A 83 -3.85 -5.37 -3.91
C ASN A 83 -2.35 -5.43 -4.28
N GLY A 84 -1.70 -6.58 -4.10
CA GLY A 84 -0.27 -6.74 -4.39
C GLY A 84 0.38 -8.04 -3.92
N ARG A 85 1.71 -8.05 -3.97
CA ARG A 85 2.58 -9.12 -3.43
C ARG A 85 3.26 -8.67 -2.15
N TYR A 86 3.40 -9.58 -1.19
CA TYR A 86 3.97 -9.29 0.13
C TYR A 86 5.15 -10.19 0.43
N THR A 87 6.20 -9.60 1.00
CA THR A 87 7.40 -10.30 1.45
C THR A 87 7.78 -9.84 2.84
N LEU A 88 8.43 -10.73 3.59
CA LEU A 88 8.86 -10.51 4.96
C LEU A 88 10.35 -10.75 5.07
N VAL A 89 11.06 -9.88 5.78
CA VAL A 89 12.44 -10.10 6.20
C VAL A 89 12.49 -9.92 7.70
N ALA A 90 12.69 -11.03 8.42
CA ALA A 90 12.69 -11.07 9.87
C ALA A 90 14.11 -11.08 10.44
N THR A 91 14.28 -10.42 11.58
CA THR A 91 15.44 -10.48 12.47
C THR A 91 14.94 -10.84 13.87
N ASP A 92 15.82 -11.04 14.86
CA ASP A 92 15.34 -11.34 16.21
C ASP A 92 14.45 -10.23 16.81
N THR A 93 14.78 -8.96 16.52
CA THR A 93 14.17 -7.79 17.16
C THR A 93 13.21 -7.00 16.26
N SER A 94 13.25 -7.23 14.95
CA SER A 94 12.44 -6.48 13.99
C SER A 94 12.00 -7.33 12.80
N LEU A 95 10.87 -6.97 12.21
CA LEU A 95 10.31 -7.59 11.02
C LEU A 95 10.04 -6.51 9.97
N VAL A 96 10.72 -6.57 8.83
CA VAL A 96 10.48 -5.68 7.69
C VAL A 96 9.47 -6.35 6.76
N ILE A 97 8.33 -5.71 6.57
CA ILE A 97 7.28 -6.11 5.63
C ILE A 97 7.39 -5.23 4.40
N THR A 98 7.48 -5.84 3.22
CA THR A 98 7.47 -5.13 1.94
C THR A 98 6.28 -5.59 1.12
N GLY A 99 5.38 -4.66 0.79
CA GLY A 99 4.27 -4.84 -0.13
C GLY A 99 4.55 -4.16 -1.47
N ILE A 100 4.36 -4.86 -2.57
CA ILE A 100 4.43 -4.32 -3.93
C ILE A 100 3.02 -4.32 -4.49
N GLY A 101 2.43 -3.14 -4.62
CA GLY A 101 1.11 -2.91 -5.17
C GLY A 101 1.03 -3.22 -6.66
N THR A 102 -0.16 -3.54 -7.15
CA THR A 102 -0.40 -3.82 -8.58
C THR A 102 -0.15 -2.61 -9.48
N GLU A 103 -0.28 -1.39 -8.93
CA GLU A 103 0.03 -0.13 -9.62
C GLU A 103 1.54 0.23 -9.54
N GLY A 104 2.40 -0.69 -9.12
CA GLY A 104 3.86 -0.50 -9.04
C GLY A 104 4.35 0.24 -7.79
N VAL A 105 3.46 0.57 -6.86
CA VAL A 105 3.80 1.23 -5.59
C VAL A 105 4.50 0.25 -4.65
N THR A 106 5.68 0.61 -4.13
CA THR A 106 6.35 -0.21 -3.11
C THR A 106 6.17 0.41 -1.74
N VAL A 107 5.58 -0.33 -0.80
CA VAL A 107 5.37 0.11 0.58
C VAL A 107 6.18 -0.78 1.52
N LYS A 108 7.00 -0.17 2.36
CA LYS A 108 7.80 -0.86 3.39
C LYS A 108 7.36 -0.44 4.78
N MET A 109 7.24 -1.41 5.67
CA MET A 109 6.89 -1.17 7.06
C MET A 109 7.74 -2.04 7.97
N THR A 110 8.36 -1.44 8.99
CA THR A 110 9.17 -2.17 9.97
C THR A 110 8.37 -2.34 11.26
N VAL A 111 8.23 -3.58 11.71
CA VAL A 111 7.49 -3.95 12.92
C VAL A 111 8.50 -4.29 14.02
N TYR A 112 8.29 -3.71 15.19
CA TYR A 112 8.97 -4.04 16.43
C TYR A 112 7.98 -4.71 17.39
N ALA A 113 8.48 -5.21 18.52
CA ALA A 113 7.68 -5.87 19.55
C ALA A 113 6.43 -5.07 19.97
N ASP A 114 6.58 -3.76 20.09
CA ASP A 114 5.56 -2.86 20.68
C ASP A 114 5.25 -1.65 19.81
N SER A 115 5.93 -1.48 18.67
CA SER A 115 5.73 -0.35 17.76
C SER A 115 5.83 -0.80 16.31
N VAL A 116 5.33 0.05 15.41
CA VAL A 116 5.45 -0.11 13.96
C VAL A 116 5.97 1.21 13.40
N SER A 117 6.98 1.15 12.55
CA SER A 117 7.48 2.31 11.80
C SER A 117 6.39 2.81 10.85
N PRO A 118 6.34 4.13 10.56
CA PRO A 118 5.51 4.63 9.46
C PRO A 118 5.80 3.88 8.16
N ALA A 119 4.77 3.69 7.35
CA ALA A 119 4.90 3.12 6.03
C ALA A 119 5.76 4.04 5.15
N ILE A 120 6.85 3.52 4.61
CA ILE A 120 7.72 4.20 3.66
C ILE A 120 7.27 3.79 2.27
N ILE A 121 6.81 4.77 1.50
CA ILE A 121 6.43 4.60 0.10
C ILE A 121 7.67 4.86 -0.75
N GLN A 122 8.01 3.93 -1.64
CA GLN A 122 9.08 4.04 -2.63
C GLN A 122 8.55 3.91 -4.04
#